data_AF-A0A212EGM9-F1
#
_entry.id   AF-A0A212EGM9-F1
#
_cell.length_a   1.000
_cell.length_b   1.000
_cell.length_c   1.000
_cell.angle_alpha   90.00
_cell.angle_beta   90.00
_cell.angle_gamma   90.00
#
_symmetry.space_group_name_H-M   'P 1'
#
loop_
_entity.id
_entity.type
_entity.pdbx_description
1 polymer ?
#
loop_
_entity_poly.entity_id
_entity_poly.type
_entity_poly.pdbx_seq_one_letter_code
_entity_poly.pdbx_strand_id
1 'polypeptide(L)'
;MENQQPCINVISAYAQIGCSDAEKQTFWDNLNDLMQFYPLDETKDIAGDLNGHVGMISPCHQRVHGGQGYGTENVQGVDILDFATSHDLAIINTFF
;
A
#
# COMPACT_ATOMS: atom_id res chain seq x y z
N MET A 1 6.37 -6.63 -33.36
CA MET A 1 6.01 -6.52 -31.93
C MET A 1 6.45 -5.14 -31.52
N GLU A 2 5.51 -4.26 -31.20
CA GLU A 2 5.82 -2.89 -30.79
C GLU A 2 6.54 -2.97 -29.44
N ASN A 3 7.75 -2.40 -29.35
CA ASN A 3 8.43 -2.25 -28.06
C ASN A 3 7.66 -1.20 -27.26
N GLN A 4 6.64 -1.61 -26.50
CA GLN A 4 6.07 -0.74 -25.49
C GLN A 4 7.18 -0.40 -24.49
N GLN A 5 7.48 0.89 -24.38
CA GLN A 5 8.38 1.38 -23.34
C GLN A 5 7.75 1.08 -21.98
N PRO A 6 8.53 0.63 -20.99
CA PRO A 6 8.00 0.40 -19.65
C PRO A 6 7.42 1.72 -19.10
N CYS A 7 6.15 1.67 -18.68
CA CYS A 7 5.45 2.79 -18.06
C CYS A 7 5.46 2.62 -16.53
N ILE A 8 5.65 3.73 -15.82
CA ILE A 8 5.62 3.78 -14.36
C ILE A 8 4.57 4.81 -13.94
N ASN A 9 3.62 4.38 -13.11
CA ASN A 9 2.62 5.23 -12.48
C ASN A 9 3.04 5.50 -11.04
N VAL A 10 3.25 6.76 -10.70
CA VAL A 10 3.58 7.18 -9.33
C VAL A 10 2.36 7.82 -8.70
N ILE A 11 1.87 7.19 -7.63
CA ILE A 11 0.69 7.61 -6.88
C ILE A 11 1.17 8.24 -5.56
N SER A 12 0.85 9.51 -5.36
CA SER A 12 1.08 10.18 -4.09
C SER A 12 -0.19 10.12 -3.24
N ALA A 13 -0.10 9.56 -2.04
CA ALA A 13 -1.26 9.38 -1.15
C ALA A 13 -1.01 9.97 0.24
N TYR A 14 -2.07 10.51 0.85
CA TYR A 14 -2.07 10.94 2.25
C TYR A 14 -3.35 10.43 2.91
N ALA A 15 -3.23 9.51 3.86
CA ALA A 15 -4.36 9.03 4.63
C ALA A 15 -4.55 9.94 5.86
N GLN A 16 -5.66 10.66 5.90
CA GLN A 16 -5.90 11.67 6.91
C GLN A 16 -6.28 11.06 8.28
N ILE A 17 -5.64 11.53 9.34
CA ILE A 17 -6.00 11.18 10.73
C ILE A 17 -7.22 11.98 11.21
N GLY A 18 -8.01 11.37 12.10
CA GLY A 18 -9.19 12.01 12.70
C GLY A 18 -10.44 12.04 11.83
N CYS A 19 -10.39 11.44 10.65
CA CYS A 19 -11.56 11.22 9.80
C CYS A 19 -12.50 10.14 10.37
N SER A 20 -13.76 10.21 9.94
CA SER A 20 -14.75 9.15 10.16
C SER A 20 -14.35 7.86 9.42
N ASP A 21 -14.89 6.72 9.85
CA ASP A 21 -14.59 5.44 9.20
C ASP A 21 -15.10 5.40 7.75
N ALA A 22 -16.19 6.12 7.43
CA ALA A 22 -16.69 6.24 6.07
C ALA A 22 -15.72 7.01 5.15
N GLU A 23 -15.11 8.09 5.64
CA GLU A 23 -14.09 8.84 4.90
C GLU A 23 -12.81 8.02 4.69
N LYS A 24 -12.38 7.26 5.71
CA LYS A 24 -11.24 6.34 5.59
C LYS A 24 -11.51 5.23 4.59
N GLN A 25 -12.71 4.65 4.61
CA GLN A 25 -13.11 3.65 3.62
C GLN A 25 -13.07 4.25 2.21
N THR A 26 -13.60 5.46 2.05
CA THR A 26 -13.59 6.18 0.76
C THR A 26 -12.17 6.40 0.24
N PHE A 27 -11.22 6.72 1.13
CA PHE A 27 -9.81 6.84 0.77
C PHE A 27 -9.25 5.52 0.19
N TRP A 28 -9.49 4.40 0.87
CA TRP A 28 -9.01 3.09 0.43
C TRP A 28 -9.69 2.60 -0.85
N ASP A 29 -11.00 2.83 -1.00
CA ASP A 29 -11.75 2.50 -2.21
C ASP A 29 -11.20 3.26 -3.42
N ASN A 30 -10.98 4.58 -3.28
CA ASN A 30 -10.39 5.39 -4.34
C ASN A 30 -8.98 4.93 -4.72
N LEU A 31 -8.16 4.54 -3.74
CA LEU A 31 -6.81 4.04 -3.99
C LEU A 31 -6.84 2.67 -4.70
N ASN A 32 -7.77 1.79 -4.30
CA ASN A 32 -8.00 0.52 -4.97
C ASN A 32 -8.42 0.72 -6.44
N ASP A 33 -9.35 1.66 -6.69
CA ASP A 33 -9.82 1.96 -8.05
C ASP A 33 -8.67 2.46 -8.93
N LEU A 34 -7.76 3.29 -8.40
CA LEU A 34 -6.56 3.72 -9.12
C LEU A 34 -5.63 2.54 -9.44
N MET A 35 -5.41 1.63 -8.48
CA MET A 35 -4.57 0.46 -8.70
C MET A 35 -5.13 -0.48 -9.77
N GLN A 36 -6.46 -0.57 -9.88
CA GLN A 36 -7.16 -1.38 -10.88
C GLN A 36 -7.31 -0.68 -12.24
N PHE A 37 -7.30 0.65 -12.27
CA PHE A 37 -7.42 1.45 -13.48
C PHE A 37 -6.22 1.27 -14.43
N TYR A 38 -5.01 1.21 -13.88
CA TYR A 38 -3.79 1.09 -14.67
C TYR A 38 -3.52 -0.36 -15.13
N PRO A 39 -3.05 -0.57 -16.37
CA PRO A 39 -2.74 -1.91 -16.89
C PRO A 39 -1.76 -2.70 -16.02
N LEU A 40 -1.90 -4.03 -16.01
CA LEU A 40 -1.07 -4.93 -15.18
C LEU A 40 0.41 -4.95 -15.60
N ASP A 41 0.71 -4.65 -16.85
CA ASP A 41 2.06 -4.57 -17.41
C ASP A 41 2.78 -3.25 -17.09
N GLU A 42 2.08 -2.28 -16.51
CA GLU A 42 2.67 -1.05 -16.00
C GLU A 42 3.05 -1.16 -14.51
N THR A 43 4.18 -0.56 -14.17
CA THR A 43 4.65 -0.48 -12.77
C THR A 43 3.83 0.56 -12.01
N LYS A 44 3.52 0.29 -10.74
CA LYS A 44 2.70 1.14 -9.88
C LYS A 44 3.41 1.34 -8.55
N ASP A 45 3.84 2.57 -8.29
CA ASP A 45 4.53 2.94 -7.07
C ASP A 45 3.65 3.87 -6.25
N ILE A 46 3.39 3.50 -4.99
CA ILE A 46 2.67 4.35 -4.04
C ILE A 46 3.68 4.96 -3.08
N ALA A 47 3.66 6.28 -2.97
CA ALA A 47 4.47 7.04 -2.03
C ALA A 47 3.58 7.98 -1.21
N GLY A 48 3.98 8.21 0.04
CA GLY A 48 3.33 9.18 0.91
C GLY A 48 3.13 8.68 2.33
N ASP A 49 2.27 9.37 3.05
CA ASP A 49 2.00 9.09 4.46
C ASP A 49 0.59 8.51 4.62
N LEU A 50 0.56 7.19 4.79
CA LEU A 50 -0.67 6.44 5.03
C LEU A 50 -1.06 6.42 6.52
N ASN A 51 -0.29 7.07 7.39
CA ASN A 51 -0.58 7.21 8.83
C ASN A 51 -0.90 5.90 9.58
N GLY A 52 -0.39 4.77 9.09
CA GLY A 52 -0.50 3.47 9.72
C GLY A 52 0.85 2.97 10.22
N HIS A 53 0.83 2.29 11.36
CA HIS A 53 2.00 1.65 11.92
C HIS A 53 1.89 0.15 11.64
N VAL A 54 2.72 -0.38 10.73
CA VAL A 54 2.66 -1.78 10.29
C VAL A 54 3.34 -2.77 11.24
N GLY A 55 4.03 -2.27 12.28
CA GLY A 55 4.62 -3.10 13.33
C GLY A 55 5.77 -4.00 12.86
N MET A 56 6.05 -5.04 13.65
CA MET A 56 6.96 -6.13 13.27
C MET A 56 6.29 -7.09 12.27
N ILE A 57 7.11 -7.84 11.53
CA ILE A 57 6.62 -8.86 10.60
C ILE A 57 5.71 -9.88 11.29
N SER A 58 4.56 -10.15 10.67
CA SER A 58 3.61 -11.19 11.08
C SER A 58 3.54 -12.31 10.02
N PRO A 59 3.21 -13.56 10.42
CA PRO A 59 3.12 -14.70 9.49
C PRO A 59 2.15 -14.45 8.32
N CYS A 60 1.08 -13.69 8.53
CA CYS A 60 0.07 -13.40 7.51
C CYS A 60 0.59 -12.46 6.40
N HIS A 61 1.62 -11.66 6.67
CA HIS A 61 2.07 -10.58 5.78
C HIS A 61 3.53 -10.72 5.34
N GLN A 62 4.13 -11.90 5.49
CA GLN A 62 5.55 -12.14 5.16
C GLN A 62 5.90 -11.82 3.70
N ARG A 63 4.94 -11.97 2.77
CA ARG A 63 5.16 -11.69 1.35
C ARG A 63 5.34 -10.19 1.05
N VAL A 64 4.69 -9.32 1.83
CA VAL A 64 4.63 -7.88 1.55
C VAL A 64 5.54 -7.05 2.46
N HIS A 65 5.93 -7.62 3.61
CA HIS A 65 6.72 -6.93 4.65
C HIS A 65 8.18 -7.38 4.62
N GLY A 66 9.12 -6.44 4.62
CA GLY A 66 10.57 -6.65 4.50
C GLY A 66 11.28 -7.16 5.75
N GLY A 67 10.54 -7.67 6.74
CA GLY A 67 11.09 -8.20 7.99
C GLY A 67 11.46 -7.17 9.07
N GLN A 68 11.67 -5.88 8.73
CA GLN A 68 12.04 -4.86 9.72
C GLN A 68 10.85 -4.02 10.17
N GLY A 69 10.73 -3.85 11.48
CA GLY A 69 9.70 -3.03 12.11
C GLY A 69 9.78 -3.16 13.62
N TYR A 70 9.06 -2.30 14.35
CA TYR A 70 9.03 -2.29 15.81
C TYR A 70 7.59 -2.27 16.29
N GLY A 71 7.31 -2.89 17.43
CA GLY A 71 5.97 -2.88 18.01
C GLY A 71 4.96 -3.73 17.24
N THR A 72 3.69 -3.55 17.58
CA THR A 72 2.54 -4.22 16.95
C THR A 72 1.82 -3.27 16.02
N GLU A 73 1.25 -3.78 14.95
CA GLU A 73 0.45 -3.01 14.02
C GLU A 73 -0.75 -2.34 14.71
N ASN A 74 -1.08 -1.11 14.29
CA ASN A 74 -2.34 -0.49 14.65
C ASN A 74 -3.41 -0.76 13.57
N VAL A 75 -4.66 -0.35 13.80
CA VAL A 75 -5.76 -0.57 12.85
C VAL A 75 -5.41 -0.08 11.44
N GLN A 76 -4.83 1.12 11.32
CA GLN A 76 -4.41 1.68 10.03
C GLN A 76 -3.24 0.89 9.42
N GLY A 77 -2.36 0.33 10.24
CA GLY A 77 -1.28 -0.55 9.80
C GLY A 77 -1.79 -1.86 9.21
N VAL A 78 -2.84 -2.43 9.80
CA VAL A 78 -3.55 -3.60 9.24
C VAL A 78 -4.13 -3.25 7.87
N ASP A 79 -4.80 -2.10 7.75
CA ASP A 79 -5.35 -1.65 6.46
C ASP A 79 -4.26 -1.56 5.37
N ILE A 80 -3.07 -1.02 5.70
CA ILE A 80 -1.92 -0.97 4.78
C ILE A 80 -1.44 -2.37 4.40
N LEU A 81 -1.34 -3.28 5.37
CA LEU A 81 -0.87 -4.64 5.14
C LEU A 81 -1.83 -5.44 4.26
N ASP A 82 -3.14 -5.31 4.50
CA ASP A 82 -4.19 -5.95 3.71
C ASP A 82 -4.21 -5.39 2.28
N PHE A 83 -4.10 -4.07 2.13
CA PHE A 83 -4.02 -3.41 0.82
C PHE A 83 -2.77 -3.84 0.03
N ALA A 84 -1.60 -3.89 0.68
CA ALA A 84 -0.39 -4.38 0.03
C ALA A 84 -0.54 -5.85 -0.39
N THR A 85 -1.19 -6.66 0.46
CA THR A 85 -1.44 -8.07 0.19
C THR A 85 -2.36 -8.28 -1.01
N SER A 86 -3.45 -7.51 -1.11
CA SER A 86 -4.43 -7.63 -2.21
C SER A 86 -3.86 -7.24 -3.58
N HIS A 87 -2.92 -6.29 -3.61
CA HIS A 87 -2.31 -5.77 -4.84
C HIS A 87 -0.90 -6.33 -5.14
N ASP A 88 -0.45 -7.34 -4.39
CA ASP A 88 0.89 -7.94 -4.54
C ASP A 88 2.04 -6.91 -4.44
N LEU A 89 1.91 -5.96 -3.51
CA LEU A 89 2.90 -4.89 -3.29
C LEU A 89 3.92 -5.26 -2.21
N ALA A 90 5.08 -4.60 -2.26
CA ALA A 90 6.07 -4.63 -1.20
C ALA A 90 6.07 -3.31 -0.42
N ILE A 91 6.05 -3.38 0.92
CA ILE A 91 6.16 -2.22 1.80
C ILE A 91 7.64 -1.88 1.97
N ILE A 92 8.19 -1.12 1.02
CA ILE A 92 9.64 -0.86 0.91
C ILE A 92 10.26 -0.24 2.18
N ASN A 93 9.49 0.51 2.97
CA ASN A 93 9.92 1.09 4.25
C ASN A 93 10.11 0.06 5.38
N THR A 94 10.03 -1.24 5.08
CA THR A 94 10.28 -2.33 6.04
C THR A 94 11.46 -3.21 5.64
N PHE A 95 12.22 -2.83 4.58
CA PHE A 95 13.37 -3.58 4.03
C PHE A 95 14.72 -2.95 4.39
N PHE A 96 14.85 -2.37 5.59
CA PHE A 96 16.12 -1.77 6.06
C PHE A 96 17.20 -2.80 6.41
#